data_AF-A0A5S4GNG3-F1
#
_entry.id   AF-A0A5S4GNG3-F1
#
_cell.length_a   1.000
_cell.length_b   1.000
_cell.length_c   1.000
_cell.angle_alpha   90.00
_cell.angle_beta   90.00
_cell.angle_gamma   90.00
#
_symmetry.space_group_name_H-M   'P 1'
#
loop_
_entity.id
_entity.type
_entity.pdbx_description
1 polymer ?
#
loop_
_entity_poly.entity_id
_entity_poly.type
_entity_poly.pdbx_seq_one_letter_code
_entity_poly.pdbx_strand_id
1 'polypeptide(L)'
;MSDRKRTTSTTLNTLTTLPASASVDDAIEVVERDGTVIIEDFIDAATLSGLWDDLGPALERQTDGDGRLVGEKTRILPGLVRRSDHSITIMRQPHFLGSARHFLQRPVRAWLGEQRVELVPTIQLGISRAIQIQPGVPIQGLHRDDTAHLRTHPGPESRVQVMVAASEFTARNGATRLIPGSHRWDDERAPRDDEAIPAEMRAGSALLWLGSTYHGAGVNASDAPRTGLSYAYDLGNLRQEENHYLSLPLDTVRGFPEDIQRLLGYEACPPMCGLYELSDPMLLLRDGPDSPAATAAR
;
A
#
# COMPACT_ATOMS: atom_id res chain seq x y z
N MET A 1 -36.50 -38.91 21.27
CA MET A 1 -36.04 -37.52 21.06
C MET A 1 -34.55 -37.48 21.39
N SER A 2 -33.71 -37.69 20.37
CA SER A 2 -32.25 -37.68 20.51
C SER A 2 -31.75 -36.45 19.77
N ASP A 3 -31.32 -35.46 20.54
CA ASP A 3 -30.86 -34.17 20.08
C ASP A 3 -29.39 -34.32 19.65
N ARG A 4 -29.17 -34.51 18.35
CA ARG A 4 -27.81 -34.50 17.77
C ARG A 4 -27.31 -33.07 17.75
N LYS A 5 -26.49 -32.71 18.74
CA LYS A 5 -25.59 -31.56 18.67
C LYS A 5 -24.82 -31.63 17.36
N ARG A 6 -25.19 -30.75 16.42
CA ARG A 6 -24.45 -30.47 15.20
C ARG A 6 -23.16 -29.77 15.62
N THR A 7 -22.08 -30.53 15.70
CA THR A 7 -20.72 -29.98 15.77
C THR A 7 -20.46 -29.21 14.48
N THR A 8 -20.61 -27.89 14.53
CA THR A 8 -20.07 -27.00 13.51
C THR A 8 -18.56 -27.12 13.58
N SER A 9 -17.99 -27.80 12.58
CA SER A 9 -16.56 -27.76 12.30
C SER A 9 -16.21 -26.30 12.01
N THR A 10 -15.53 -25.65 12.94
CA THR A 10 -14.93 -24.33 12.74
C THR A 10 -13.75 -24.54 11.81
N THR A 11 -13.98 -24.45 10.50
CA THR A 11 -12.88 -24.20 9.56
C THR A 11 -12.21 -22.92 10.02
N LEU A 12 -10.95 -23.01 10.44
CA LEU A 12 -10.11 -21.85 10.69
C LEU A 12 -10.04 -21.09 9.37
N ASN A 13 -10.80 -20.00 9.26
CA ASN A 13 -10.71 -19.12 8.09
C ASN A 13 -9.32 -18.47 8.15
N THR A 14 -8.39 -18.94 7.32
CA THR A 14 -7.10 -18.29 7.08
C THR A 14 -7.21 -17.41 5.83
N LEU A 15 -6.36 -16.39 5.74
CA LEU A 15 -6.22 -15.65 4.48
C LEU A 15 -5.62 -16.57 3.41
N THR A 16 -5.96 -16.30 2.14
CA THR A 16 -5.39 -17.02 1.01
C THR A 16 -3.92 -16.63 0.84
N THR A 17 -3.05 -17.64 0.81
CA THR A 17 -1.60 -17.48 0.65
C THR A 17 -1.14 -18.15 -0.64
N LEU A 18 -0.36 -17.43 -1.44
CA LEU A 18 0.23 -17.91 -2.69
C LEU A 18 1.77 -17.93 -2.57
N PRO A 19 2.46 -18.89 -3.21
CA PRO A 19 3.91 -18.86 -3.31
C PRO A 19 4.37 -17.73 -4.25
N ALA A 20 5.62 -17.28 -4.12
CA ALA A 20 6.23 -16.28 -5.02
C ALA A 20 6.18 -16.65 -6.52
N SER A 21 6.06 -17.94 -6.84
CA SER A 21 5.96 -18.47 -8.20
C SER A 21 4.55 -18.40 -8.80
N ALA A 22 3.54 -18.01 -8.01
CA ALA A 22 2.20 -17.78 -8.53
C ALA A 22 2.22 -16.68 -9.60
N SER A 23 1.28 -16.73 -10.53
CA SER A 23 1.17 -15.66 -11.52
C SER A 23 0.55 -14.40 -10.90
N VAL A 24 0.77 -13.26 -11.54
CA VAL A 24 0.07 -12.02 -11.17
C VAL A 24 -1.45 -12.19 -11.31
N ASP A 25 -1.91 -12.95 -12.31
CA ASP A 25 -3.33 -13.23 -12.53
C ASP A 25 -3.93 -14.05 -11.38
N ASP A 26 -3.21 -15.04 -10.85
CA ASP A 26 -3.66 -15.80 -9.67
C ASP A 26 -3.84 -14.88 -8.45
N ALA A 27 -2.91 -13.96 -8.23
CA ALA A 27 -3.01 -12.98 -7.15
C ALA A 27 -4.19 -12.02 -7.38
N ILE A 28 -4.40 -11.55 -8.61
CA ILE A 28 -5.55 -10.72 -8.98
C ILE A 28 -6.86 -11.44 -8.71
N GLU A 29 -7.01 -12.71 -9.10
CA GLU A 29 -8.24 -13.49 -8.88
C GLU A 29 -8.56 -13.61 -7.38
N VAL A 30 -7.55 -13.85 -6.56
CA VAL A 30 -7.71 -13.91 -5.11
C VAL A 30 -8.09 -12.53 -4.54
N VAL A 31 -7.43 -11.46 -4.95
CA VAL A 31 -7.76 -10.10 -4.50
C VAL A 31 -9.14 -9.66 -4.97
N GLU A 32 -9.59 -10.04 -6.18
CA GLU A 32 -10.95 -9.78 -6.63
C GLU A 32 -11.97 -10.46 -5.71
N ARG A 33 -11.73 -11.73 -5.36
CA ARG A 33 -12.63 -12.52 -4.49
C ARG A 33 -12.62 -12.02 -3.05
N ASP A 34 -11.45 -11.86 -2.46
CA ASP A 34 -11.26 -11.69 -1.01
C ASP A 34 -10.90 -10.25 -0.61
N GLY A 35 -10.52 -9.39 -1.55
CA GLY A 35 -10.00 -8.04 -1.29
C GLY A 35 -8.54 -8.05 -0.84
N THR A 36 -7.94 -9.23 -0.67
CA THR A 36 -6.58 -9.40 -0.14
C THR A 36 -5.95 -10.74 -0.53
N VAL A 37 -4.61 -10.80 -0.54
CA VAL A 37 -3.81 -12.02 -0.70
C VAL A 37 -2.49 -11.90 0.05
N ILE A 38 -1.96 -13.01 0.57
CA ILE A 38 -0.57 -13.09 1.06
C ILE A 38 0.29 -13.73 -0.04
N ILE A 39 1.44 -13.14 -0.34
CA ILE A 39 2.48 -13.71 -1.21
C ILE A 39 3.67 -14.09 -0.34
N GLU A 40 3.99 -15.39 -0.28
CA GLU A 40 5.21 -15.88 0.37
C GLU A 40 6.45 -15.51 -0.44
N ASP A 41 7.59 -15.29 0.24
CA ASP A 41 8.88 -14.93 -0.39
C ASP A 41 8.74 -13.78 -1.41
N PHE A 42 7.92 -12.79 -1.07
CA PHE A 42 7.63 -11.64 -1.91
C PHE A 42 8.89 -10.84 -2.28
N ILE A 43 9.87 -10.79 -1.35
CA ILE A 43 11.24 -10.33 -1.56
C ILE A 43 12.23 -11.38 -1.07
N ASP A 44 13.43 -11.39 -1.67
CA ASP A 44 14.51 -12.27 -1.24
C ASP A 44 15.20 -11.79 0.05
N ALA A 45 15.97 -12.67 0.66
CA ALA A 45 16.66 -12.41 1.92
C ALA A 45 17.69 -11.26 1.81
N ALA A 46 18.31 -11.09 0.63
CA ALA A 46 19.29 -10.02 0.39
C ALA A 46 18.61 -8.64 0.39
N THR A 47 17.47 -8.52 -0.31
CA THR A 47 16.64 -7.31 -0.34
C THR A 47 16.11 -7.00 1.05
N LEU A 48 15.62 -8.00 1.79
CA LEU A 48 15.15 -7.80 3.16
C LEU A 48 16.26 -7.31 4.09
N SER A 49 17.46 -7.89 4.01
CA SER A 49 18.61 -7.44 4.79
C SER A 49 19.00 -6.01 4.44
N GLY A 50 19.10 -5.68 3.14
CA GLY A 50 19.46 -4.35 2.68
C GLY A 50 18.44 -3.28 3.09
N LEU A 51 17.15 -3.57 3.00
CA LEU A 51 16.09 -2.70 3.55
C LEU A 51 16.28 -2.46 5.04
N TRP A 52 16.65 -3.47 5.81
CA TRP A 52 16.82 -3.33 7.25
C TRP A 52 18.09 -2.56 7.62
N ASP A 53 19.18 -2.76 6.89
CA ASP A 53 20.43 -2.00 7.06
C ASP A 53 20.20 -0.49 6.79
N ASP A 54 19.41 -0.18 5.75
CA ASP A 54 19.09 1.20 5.36
C ASP A 54 18.10 1.87 6.35
N LEU A 55 17.08 1.14 6.80
CA LEU A 55 15.91 1.71 7.49
C LEU A 55 15.94 1.52 9.01
N GLY A 56 16.45 0.38 9.49
CA GLY A 56 16.39 -0.04 10.90
C GLY A 56 16.97 0.99 11.86
N PRO A 57 18.22 1.46 11.65
CA PRO A 57 18.81 2.48 12.54
C PRO A 57 17.99 3.77 12.61
N ALA A 58 17.36 4.19 11.50
CA ALA A 58 16.53 5.40 11.47
C ALA A 58 15.17 5.20 12.14
N LEU A 59 14.61 3.99 12.05
CA LEU A 59 13.36 3.59 12.71
C LEU A 59 13.53 3.53 14.22
N GLU A 60 14.62 2.94 14.71
CA GLU A 60 14.91 2.84 16.16
C GLU A 60 15.14 4.19 16.83
N ARG A 61 15.50 5.23 16.06
CA ARG A 61 15.60 6.62 16.55
C ARG A 61 14.26 7.35 16.58
N GLN A 62 13.20 6.81 15.98
CA GLN A 62 11.89 7.44 16.04
C GLN A 62 11.32 7.36 17.46
N THR A 63 10.66 8.42 17.89
CA THR A 63 9.85 8.38 19.09
C THR A 63 8.56 7.63 18.81
N ASP A 64 8.04 6.96 19.84
CA ASP A 64 6.72 6.39 19.80
C ASP A 64 5.64 7.46 19.55
N GLY A 65 4.54 7.07 18.91
CA GLY A 65 3.39 7.93 18.66
C GLY A 65 2.74 8.47 19.93
N ASP A 66 2.06 9.61 19.78
CA ASP A 66 1.37 10.33 20.85
C ASP A 66 -0.07 9.85 21.09
N GLY A 67 -0.51 8.81 20.38
CA GLY A 67 -1.86 8.24 20.47
C GLY A 67 -2.92 8.97 19.65
N ARG A 68 -2.59 10.08 18.96
CA ARG A 68 -3.58 10.87 18.19
C ARG A 68 -3.67 10.42 16.74
N LEU A 69 -2.54 10.48 16.04
CA LEU A 69 -2.43 10.10 14.62
C LEU A 69 -1.67 8.79 14.45
N VAL A 70 -0.78 8.49 15.39
CA VAL A 70 -0.01 7.26 15.48
C VAL A 70 -0.28 6.68 16.86
N GLY A 71 -0.61 5.38 16.91
CA GLY A 71 -0.91 4.72 18.17
C GLY A 71 0.20 4.89 19.21
N GLU A 72 -0.18 4.96 20.48
CA GLU A 72 0.80 4.96 21.58
C GLU A 72 1.72 3.75 21.43
N LYS A 73 3.03 3.94 21.61
CA LYS A 73 4.04 2.89 21.41
C LYS A 73 4.09 2.28 20.01
N THR A 74 3.69 3.03 18.98
CA THR A 74 3.95 2.69 17.59
C THR A 74 4.97 3.67 17.02
N ARG A 75 6.03 3.17 16.39
CA ARG A 75 7.00 4.01 15.68
C ARG A 75 6.73 3.97 14.19
N ILE A 76 6.84 5.14 13.55
CA ILE A 76 6.65 5.31 12.12
C ILE A 76 7.88 5.99 11.53
N LEU A 77 8.48 5.37 10.52
CA LEU A 77 9.51 6.00 9.69
C LEU A 77 8.93 6.27 8.30
N PRO A 78 8.60 7.53 7.95
CA PRO A 78 8.03 7.86 6.64
C PRO A 78 9.10 8.01 5.55
N GLY A 79 8.69 7.95 4.28
CA GLY A 79 9.53 8.24 3.11
C GLY A 79 10.64 7.22 2.92
N LEU A 80 10.28 5.95 2.80
CA LEU A 80 11.24 4.85 2.65
C LEU A 80 12.04 4.96 1.35
N VAL A 81 11.42 5.45 0.27
CA VAL A 81 12.08 5.60 -1.04
C VAL A 81 13.28 6.56 -0.97
N ARG A 82 13.23 7.57 -0.10
CA ARG A 82 14.36 8.48 0.12
C ARG A 82 15.55 7.81 0.81
N ARG A 83 15.31 6.73 1.53
CA ARG A 83 16.25 6.16 2.50
C ARG A 83 16.88 4.86 2.03
N SER A 84 16.24 4.18 1.09
CA SER A 84 16.68 2.86 0.64
C SER A 84 16.33 2.65 -0.82
N ASP A 85 17.35 2.43 -1.64
CA ASP A 85 17.19 2.03 -3.05
C ASP A 85 16.52 0.65 -3.16
N HIS A 86 16.60 -0.18 -2.13
CA HIS A 86 15.87 -1.45 -2.07
C HIS A 86 14.34 -1.26 -2.08
N SER A 87 13.83 -0.05 -1.80
CA SER A 87 12.41 0.28 -1.99
C SER A 87 11.98 0.14 -3.45
N ILE A 88 12.89 0.32 -4.42
CA ILE A 88 12.61 0.15 -5.85
C ILE A 88 12.21 -1.30 -6.15
N THR A 89 12.80 -2.28 -5.45
CA THR A 89 12.43 -3.69 -5.59
C THR A 89 10.99 -3.93 -5.18
N ILE A 90 10.52 -3.30 -4.08
CA ILE A 90 9.12 -3.39 -3.64
C ILE A 90 8.20 -2.70 -4.65
N MET A 91 8.54 -1.49 -5.08
CA MET A 91 7.76 -0.74 -6.07
C MET A 91 7.59 -1.50 -7.39
N ARG A 92 8.60 -2.26 -7.82
CA ARG A 92 8.58 -3.06 -9.05
C ARG A 92 8.06 -4.48 -8.86
N GLN A 93 7.70 -4.89 -7.64
CA GLN A 93 7.35 -6.28 -7.39
C GLN A 93 6.12 -6.69 -8.25
N PRO A 94 6.21 -7.78 -9.05
CA PRO A 94 5.21 -8.09 -10.07
C PRO A 94 3.77 -8.20 -9.55
N HIS A 95 3.55 -8.85 -8.40
CA HIS A 95 2.23 -9.01 -7.82
C HIS A 95 1.68 -7.68 -7.33
N PHE A 96 2.53 -6.83 -6.75
CA PHE A 96 2.08 -5.52 -6.24
C PHE A 96 1.81 -4.53 -7.37
N LEU A 97 2.80 -4.27 -8.22
CA LEU A 97 2.64 -3.34 -9.34
C LEU A 97 1.61 -3.85 -10.36
N GLY A 98 1.60 -5.15 -10.64
CA GLY A 98 0.63 -5.78 -11.53
C GLY A 98 -0.81 -5.66 -11.01
N SER A 99 -1.04 -5.98 -9.73
CA SER A 99 -2.35 -5.80 -9.10
C SER A 99 -2.76 -4.32 -9.09
N ALA A 100 -1.86 -3.40 -8.72
CA ALA A 100 -2.14 -1.97 -8.74
C ALA A 100 -2.58 -1.48 -10.13
N ARG A 101 -1.88 -1.91 -11.20
CA ARG A 101 -2.29 -1.58 -12.57
C ARG A 101 -3.66 -2.16 -12.92
N HIS A 102 -3.92 -3.42 -12.58
CA HIS A 102 -5.21 -4.08 -12.84
C HIS A 102 -6.38 -3.37 -12.15
N PHE A 103 -6.26 -3.07 -10.86
CA PHE A 103 -7.36 -2.52 -10.07
C PHE A 103 -7.55 -1.01 -10.27
N LEU A 104 -6.48 -0.26 -10.53
CA LEU A 104 -6.53 1.20 -10.57
C LEU A 104 -6.58 1.75 -12.01
N GLN A 105 -5.86 1.18 -12.96
CA GLN A 105 -5.82 1.69 -14.35
C GLN A 105 -6.99 1.20 -15.20
N ARG A 106 -8.21 1.33 -14.67
CA ARG A 106 -9.44 0.96 -15.36
C ARG A 106 -9.85 2.07 -16.35
N PRO A 107 -10.12 1.73 -17.63
CA PRO A 107 -10.57 2.73 -18.58
C PRO A 107 -11.91 3.37 -18.18
N VAL A 108 -11.98 4.70 -18.25
CA VAL A 108 -13.17 5.51 -18.00
C VAL A 108 -13.58 6.19 -19.30
N ARG A 109 -14.87 6.09 -19.65
CA ARG A 109 -15.41 6.73 -20.85
C ARG A 109 -15.92 8.13 -20.54
N ALA A 110 -15.49 9.10 -21.32
CA ALA A 110 -15.91 10.49 -21.21
C ALA A 110 -16.31 11.06 -22.58
N TRP A 111 -16.97 12.21 -22.57
CA TRP A 111 -17.27 12.98 -23.77
C TRP A 111 -16.42 14.26 -23.78
N LEU A 112 -15.71 14.51 -24.87
CA LEU A 112 -15.04 15.78 -25.16
C LEU A 112 -15.72 16.37 -26.40
N GLY A 113 -16.60 17.36 -26.17
CA GLY A 113 -17.52 17.82 -27.21
C GLY A 113 -18.43 16.67 -27.67
N GLU A 114 -18.44 16.40 -28.98
CA GLU A 114 -19.22 15.32 -29.59
C GLU A 114 -18.44 13.99 -29.72
N GLN A 115 -17.18 13.95 -29.27
CA GLN A 115 -16.35 12.75 -29.34
C GLN A 115 -16.38 11.98 -28.02
N ARG A 116 -16.68 10.68 -28.11
CA ARG A 116 -16.52 9.75 -27.00
C ARG A 116 -15.06 9.31 -26.93
N VAL A 117 -14.42 9.57 -25.81
CA VAL A 117 -13.02 9.17 -25.54
C VAL A 117 -12.97 8.17 -24.40
N GLU A 118 -11.91 7.39 -24.37
CA GLU A 118 -11.59 6.47 -23.28
C GLU A 118 -10.27 6.92 -22.64
N LEU A 119 -10.30 7.14 -21.34
CA LEU A 119 -9.19 7.66 -20.55
C LEU A 119 -8.78 6.59 -19.54
N VAL A 120 -7.50 6.27 -19.48
CA VAL A 120 -6.95 5.35 -18.50
C VAL A 120 -6.14 6.16 -17.50
N PRO A 121 -6.50 6.17 -16.20
CA PRO A 121 -5.73 6.91 -15.21
C PRO A 121 -4.32 6.29 -15.05
N THR A 122 -3.35 7.12 -14.68
CA THR A 122 -2.04 6.64 -14.23
C THR A 122 -2.13 6.19 -12.77
N ILE A 123 -1.03 5.67 -12.23
CA ILE A 123 -0.89 5.35 -10.80
C ILE A 123 0.37 6.02 -10.25
N GLN A 124 0.36 6.30 -8.94
CA GLN A 124 1.48 6.91 -8.25
C GLN A 124 1.58 6.35 -6.83
N LEU A 125 2.77 6.35 -6.26
CA LEU A 125 3.03 5.94 -4.88
C LEU A 125 2.35 6.95 -3.96
N GLY A 126 1.41 6.49 -3.14
CA GLY A 126 0.66 7.31 -2.20
C GLY A 126 1.40 7.54 -0.89
N ILE A 127 2.07 6.50 -0.41
CA ILE A 127 2.79 6.50 0.86
C ILE A 127 3.86 5.41 0.87
N SER A 128 4.96 5.65 1.59
CA SER A 128 5.93 4.63 1.98
C SER A 128 6.32 4.81 3.44
N ARG A 129 6.13 3.79 4.29
CA ARG A 129 6.46 3.88 5.72
C ARG A 129 6.85 2.55 6.35
N ALA A 130 7.82 2.60 7.26
CA ALA A 130 8.08 1.51 8.20
C ALA A 130 7.17 1.71 9.42
N ILE A 131 6.54 0.63 9.88
CA ILE A 131 5.66 0.62 11.04
C ILE A 131 6.19 -0.41 12.02
N GLN A 132 6.58 0.03 13.21
CA GLN A 132 7.03 -0.86 14.28
C GLN A 132 6.06 -0.77 15.46
N ILE A 133 5.41 -1.89 15.74
CA ILE A 133 4.43 -2.04 16.81
C ILE A 133 5.13 -2.64 18.02
N GLN A 134 5.27 -1.86 19.09
CA GLN A 134 5.95 -2.30 20.31
C GLN A 134 5.09 -3.29 21.13
N PRO A 135 5.70 -4.01 22.08
CA PRO A 135 4.98 -4.83 23.05
C PRO A 135 3.88 -4.06 23.80
N GLY A 136 2.71 -4.67 23.90
CA GLY A 136 1.55 -4.15 24.63
C GLY A 136 0.71 -3.11 23.88
N VAL A 137 1.03 -2.79 22.61
CA VAL A 137 0.17 -1.94 21.77
C VAL A 137 -1.19 -2.61 21.61
N PRO A 138 -2.30 -1.90 21.89
CA PRO A 138 -3.64 -2.46 21.76
C PRO A 138 -4.04 -2.65 20.30
N ILE A 139 -5.19 -3.29 20.13
CA ILE A 139 -5.82 -3.50 18.84
C ILE A 139 -6.11 -2.16 18.13
N GLN A 140 -5.78 -2.06 16.85
CA GLN A 140 -6.17 -0.91 16.04
C GLN A 140 -7.60 -1.13 15.53
N GLY A 141 -8.41 -0.07 15.59
CA GLY A 141 -9.76 -0.07 15.02
C GLY A 141 -9.73 -0.41 13.53
N LEU A 142 -10.72 -1.18 13.09
CA LEU A 142 -10.86 -1.56 11.70
C LEU A 142 -11.20 -0.34 10.84
N HIS A 143 -10.47 -0.16 9.75
CA HIS A 143 -10.60 0.98 8.84
C HIS A 143 -10.31 0.57 7.40
N ARG A 144 -10.67 1.46 6.47
CA ARG A 144 -10.30 1.40 5.05
C ARG A 144 -9.26 2.47 4.77
N ASP A 145 -8.21 2.13 4.03
CA ASP A 145 -7.14 3.07 3.72
C ASP A 145 -7.56 4.13 2.69
N ASP A 146 -8.52 3.81 1.82
CA ASP A 146 -9.05 4.77 0.85
C ASP A 146 -9.99 5.83 1.45
N THR A 147 -10.25 5.77 2.76
CA THR A 147 -10.89 6.86 3.50
C THR A 147 -10.14 8.19 3.30
N ALA A 148 -8.82 8.13 3.08
CA ALA A 148 -7.99 9.29 2.74
C ALA A 148 -8.47 10.03 1.47
N HIS A 149 -9.18 9.34 0.58
CA HIS A 149 -9.70 9.86 -0.68
C HIS A 149 -11.18 10.26 -0.63
N LEU A 150 -11.85 10.09 0.53
CA LEU A 150 -13.24 10.48 0.77
C LEU A 150 -14.23 9.90 -0.28
N ARG A 151 -14.05 8.62 -0.61
CA ARG A 151 -14.87 7.88 -1.59
C ARG A 151 -15.99 7.12 -0.87
N THR A 152 -17.12 6.96 -1.56
CA THR A 152 -18.23 6.11 -1.12
C THR A 152 -18.07 4.68 -1.63
N HIS A 153 -18.59 3.71 -0.88
CA HIS A 153 -18.53 2.29 -1.21
C HIS A 153 -19.91 1.66 -1.40
N PRO A 154 -20.05 0.63 -2.27
CA PRO A 154 -19.03 0.14 -3.19
C PRO A 154 -18.76 1.13 -4.33
N GLY A 155 -17.52 1.23 -4.78
CA GLY A 155 -17.11 2.15 -5.83
C GLY A 155 -15.82 1.69 -6.51
N PRO A 156 -15.33 2.42 -7.53
CA PRO A 156 -14.05 2.12 -8.15
C PRO A 156 -12.91 2.25 -7.13
N GLU A 157 -12.04 1.26 -7.12
CA GLU A 157 -10.84 1.27 -6.28
C GLU A 157 -10.01 2.52 -6.50
N SER A 158 -9.45 3.04 -5.42
CA SER A 158 -8.58 4.22 -5.45
C SER A 158 -7.15 3.92 -5.00
N ARG A 159 -6.94 2.74 -4.42
CA ARG A 159 -5.71 2.34 -3.77
C ARG A 159 -5.51 0.83 -3.79
N VAL A 160 -4.28 0.39 -3.98
CA VAL A 160 -3.80 -0.95 -3.65
C VAL A 160 -2.62 -0.80 -2.70
N GLN A 161 -2.65 -1.50 -1.56
CA GLN A 161 -1.61 -1.42 -0.55
C GLN A 161 -0.89 -2.77 -0.40
N VAL A 162 0.39 -2.70 -0.06
CA VAL A 162 1.22 -3.84 0.33
C VAL A 162 1.87 -3.58 1.70
N MET A 163 1.93 -4.62 2.52
CA MET A 163 2.68 -4.69 3.76
C MET A 163 3.70 -5.82 3.64
N VAL A 164 4.98 -5.47 3.51
CA VAL A 164 6.07 -6.44 3.55
C VAL A 164 6.43 -6.72 5.00
N ALA A 165 6.48 -7.99 5.38
CA ALA A 165 6.89 -8.43 6.70
C ALA A 165 8.41 -8.23 6.88
N ALA A 166 8.83 -7.20 7.63
CA ALA A 166 10.24 -7.03 8.00
C ALA A 166 10.64 -7.94 9.17
N SER A 167 9.70 -8.25 10.06
CA SER A 167 9.78 -9.33 11.04
C SER A 167 8.70 -10.38 10.75
N GLU A 168 8.76 -11.55 11.39
CA GLU A 168 7.66 -12.51 11.37
C GLU A 168 6.36 -11.87 11.90
N PHE A 169 5.23 -12.17 11.25
CA PHE A 169 3.89 -11.77 11.69
C PHE A 169 3.15 -13.00 12.21
N THR A 170 2.66 -12.91 13.44
CA THR A 170 1.83 -13.93 14.09
C THR A 170 0.62 -13.25 14.72
N ALA A 171 -0.45 -14.02 14.96
CA ALA A 171 -1.62 -13.51 15.67
C ALA A 171 -1.24 -12.94 17.05
N ARG A 172 -0.20 -13.49 17.70
CA ARG A 172 0.28 -13.08 19.01
C ARG A 172 1.07 -11.76 19.00
N ASN A 173 1.94 -11.54 18.00
CA ASN A 173 2.75 -10.31 17.92
C ASN A 173 2.06 -9.18 17.14
N GLY A 174 0.79 -9.41 16.82
CA GLY A 174 -0.12 -8.41 16.34
C GLY A 174 -0.62 -8.70 14.96
N ALA A 175 0.16 -9.19 13.99
CA ALA A 175 -0.20 -9.28 12.55
C ALA A 175 -1.07 -8.12 11.98
N THR A 176 -1.21 -8.00 10.67
CA THR A 176 -2.29 -7.15 10.14
C THR A 176 -3.53 -8.01 10.05
N ARG A 177 -4.69 -7.51 10.47
CA ARG A 177 -5.95 -8.28 10.44
C ARG A 177 -6.84 -7.72 9.35
N LEU A 178 -7.53 -8.58 8.62
CA LEU A 178 -8.33 -8.20 7.45
C LEU A 178 -9.66 -8.93 7.48
N ILE A 179 -10.70 -8.29 6.94
CA ILE A 179 -11.98 -8.96 6.71
C ILE A 179 -12.11 -9.29 5.21
N PRO A 180 -11.93 -10.56 4.80
CA PRO A 180 -12.11 -10.96 3.41
C PRO A 180 -13.50 -10.61 2.88
N GLY A 181 -13.56 -10.08 1.66
CA GLY A 181 -14.81 -9.68 1.00
C GLY A 181 -15.35 -8.32 1.43
N SER A 182 -14.72 -7.64 2.39
CA SER A 182 -15.20 -6.35 2.91
C SER A 182 -14.99 -5.16 1.99
N HIS A 183 -14.16 -5.30 0.96
CA HIS A 183 -14.03 -4.36 -0.17
C HIS A 183 -15.35 -4.13 -0.92
N ARG A 184 -16.29 -5.08 -0.82
CA ARG A 184 -17.60 -5.02 -1.50
C ARG A 184 -18.71 -4.47 -0.63
N TRP A 185 -18.45 -4.20 0.65
CA TRP A 185 -19.49 -3.72 1.56
C TRP A 185 -19.78 -2.24 1.32
N ASP A 186 -21.03 -1.84 1.54
CA ASP A 186 -21.41 -0.43 1.59
C ASP A 186 -20.80 0.31 2.80
N ASP A 187 -21.11 1.60 2.93
CA ASP A 187 -20.64 2.45 4.03
C ASP A 187 -21.51 2.37 5.30
N GLU A 188 -22.67 1.69 5.25
CA GLU A 188 -23.60 1.58 6.37
C GLU A 188 -23.28 0.38 7.27
N ARG A 189 -22.66 -0.67 6.71
CA ARG A 189 -22.25 -1.84 7.47
C ARG A 189 -20.97 -1.59 8.27
N ALA A 190 -21.12 -1.54 9.58
CA ALA A 190 -19.98 -1.51 10.50
C ALA A 190 -19.18 -2.85 10.49
N PRO A 191 -17.83 -2.80 10.49
CA PRO A 191 -16.98 -3.98 10.64
C PRO A 191 -16.95 -4.47 12.09
N ARG A 192 -16.74 -5.78 12.30
CA ARG A 192 -16.56 -6.38 13.63
C ARG A 192 -15.23 -7.12 13.71
N ASP A 193 -14.58 -7.02 14.88
CA ASP A 193 -13.27 -7.66 15.11
C ASP A 193 -13.30 -9.19 14.98
N ASP A 194 -14.44 -9.84 15.23
CA ASP A 194 -14.61 -11.29 15.10
C ASP A 194 -14.66 -11.79 13.64
N GLU A 195 -14.79 -10.87 12.68
CA GLU A 195 -14.74 -11.15 11.24
C GLU A 195 -13.31 -11.01 10.69
N ALA A 196 -12.39 -10.41 11.46
CA ALA A 196 -11.05 -10.10 11.01
C ALA A 196 -10.08 -11.27 11.26
N ILE A 197 -9.31 -11.63 10.25
CA ILE A 197 -8.37 -12.74 10.25
C ILE A 197 -6.94 -12.18 10.24
N PRO A 198 -6.04 -12.64 11.14
CA PRO A 198 -4.64 -12.22 11.12
C PRO A 198 -3.89 -12.76 9.89
N ALA A 199 -3.14 -11.88 9.24
CA ALA A 199 -2.19 -12.21 8.20
C ALA A 199 -0.87 -12.72 8.81
N GLU A 200 -0.87 -13.98 9.25
CA GLU A 200 0.32 -14.65 9.74
C GLU A 200 1.24 -15.01 8.56
N MET A 201 2.49 -14.53 8.60
CA MET A 201 3.44 -14.71 7.51
C MET A 201 4.90 -14.56 7.98
N ARG A 202 5.81 -15.28 7.34
CA ARG A 202 7.25 -15.17 7.60
C ARG A 202 7.80 -13.83 7.11
N ALA A 203 8.91 -13.38 7.70
CA ALA A 203 9.65 -12.22 7.19
C ALA A 203 10.01 -12.41 5.70
N GLY A 204 9.93 -11.34 4.92
CA GLY A 204 10.10 -11.35 3.45
C GLY A 204 8.83 -11.68 2.65
N SER A 205 7.78 -12.20 3.30
CA SER A 205 6.44 -12.32 2.69
C SER A 205 5.74 -10.96 2.68
N ALA A 206 4.68 -10.83 1.87
CA ALA A 206 3.88 -9.61 1.86
C ALA A 206 2.38 -9.89 1.79
N LEU A 207 1.62 -9.03 2.45
CA LEU A 207 0.17 -8.94 2.37
C LEU A 207 -0.20 -7.83 1.38
N LEU A 208 -1.02 -8.12 0.39
CA LEU A 208 -1.60 -7.16 -0.53
C LEU A 208 -3.11 -7.01 -0.25
N TRP A 209 -3.65 -5.80 -0.32
CA TRP A 209 -5.09 -5.56 -0.20
C TRP A 209 -5.56 -4.32 -0.96
N LEU A 210 -6.86 -4.29 -1.26
CA LEU A 210 -7.54 -3.13 -1.83
C LEU A 210 -7.81 -2.09 -0.75
N GLY A 211 -7.72 -0.79 -1.09
CA GLY A 211 -7.93 0.31 -0.14
C GLY A 211 -9.29 0.27 0.56
N SER A 212 -10.29 -0.29 -0.10
CA SER A 212 -11.66 -0.50 0.38
C SER A 212 -11.82 -1.69 1.34
N THR A 213 -10.77 -2.48 1.59
CA THR A 213 -10.81 -3.64 2.50
C THR A 213 -10.64 -3.19 3.94
N TYR A 214 -11.59 -3.56 4.80
CA TYR A 214 -11.47 -3.32 6.24
C TYR A 214 -10.32 -4.12 6.84
N HIS A 215 -9.43 -3.41 7.51
CA HIS A 215 -8.26 -3.99 8.15
C HIS A 215 -7.82 -3.18 9.38
N GLY A 216 -6.90 -3.74 10.16
CA GLY A 216 -6.26 -3.04 11.28
C GLY A 216 -5.19 -3.89 11.94
N ALA A 217 -4.18 -3.26 12.53
CA ALA A 217 -3.18 -3.98 13.31
C ALA A 217 -3.84 -4.71 14.50
N GLY A 218 -3.43 -5.95 14.75
CA GLY A 218 -3.81 -6.66 15.98
C GLY A 218 -2.92 -6.30 17.17
N VAL A 219 -3.31 -6.80 18.34
CA VAL A 219 -2.61 -6.59 19.61
C VAL A 219 -1.22 -7.21 19.56
N ASN A 220 -0.18 -6.44 19.89
CA ASN A 220 1.12 -7.05 20.14
C ASN A 220 1.19 -7.55 21.58
N ALA A 221 0.80 -8.81 21.79
CA ALA A 221 0.87 -9.52 23.07
C ALA A 221 2.20 -10.31 23.24
N SER A 222 3.19 -10.04 22.40
CA SER A 222 4.55 -10.59 22.53
C SER A 222 5.45 -9.67 23.33
N ASP A 223 6.69 -10.10 23.54
CA ASP A 223 7.75 -9.37 24.24
C ASP A 223 8.72 -8.64 23.28
N ALA A 224 8.47 -8.71 21.97
CA ALA A 224 9.29 -8.10 20.93
C ALA A 224 8.48 -7.16 20.02
N PRO A 225 9.11 -6.14 19.41
CA PRO A 225 8.46 -5.33 18.40
C PRO A 225 8.17 -6.13 17.12
N ARG A 226 7.08 -5.78 16.43
CA ARG A 226 6.74 -6.31 15.11
C ARG A 226 6.82 -5.21 14.06
N THR A 227 7.63 -5.42 13.03
CA THR A 227 7.95 -4.40 12.02
C THR A 227 7.42 -4.80 10.64
N GLY A 228 6.68 -3.91 10.00
CA GLY A 228 6.25 -4.04 8.61
C GLY A 228 6.61 -2.82 7.78
N LEU A 229 6.79 -3.01 6.47
CA LEU A 229 7.01 -1.94 5.50
C LEU A 229 5.77 -1.78 4.62
N SER A 230 5.09 -0.65 4.74
CA SER A 230 3.84 -0.34 4.02
C SER A 230 4.13 0.57 2.83
N TYR A 231 3.63 0.18 1.66
CA TYR A 231 3.65 0.96 0.43
C TYR A 231 2.26 0.91 -0.19
N ALA A 232 1.75 2.03 -0.71
CA ALA A 232 0.48 2.06 -1.41
C ALA A 232 0.62 2.72 -2.78
N TYR A 233 -0.02 2.13 -3.79
CA TYR A 233 -0.29 2.81 -5.06
C TYR A 233 -1.68 3.39 -5.04
N ASP A 234 -1.78 4.66 -5.41
CA ASP A 234 -3.01 5.42 -5.56
C ASP A 234 -3.24 5.76 -7.04
N LEU A 235 -4.49 6.08 -7.38
CA LEU A 235 -4.78 6.68 -8.69
C LEU A 235 -3.99 7.99 -8.88
N GLY A 236 -3.44 8.19 -10.09
CA GLY A 236 -2.64 9.36 -10.46
C GLY A 236 -3.37 10.70 -10.38
N ASN A 237 -4.71 10.68 -10.33
CA ASN A 237 -5.53 11.88 -10.19
C ASN A 237 -5.95 12.18 -8.75
N LEU A 238 -5.44 11.44 -7.76
CA LEU A 238 -5.70 11.66 -6.34
C LEU A 238 -4.48 12.29 -5.66
N ARG A 239 -4.71 12.95 -4.52
CA ARG A 239 -3.62 13.52 -3.73
C ARG A 239 -3.00 12.43 -2.86
N GLN A 240 -1.69 12.28 -2.95
CA GLN A 240 -0.90 11.35 -2.12
C GLN A 240 -0.94 11.76 -0.64
N GLU A 241 -0.96 10.77 0.26
CA GLU A 241 -0.81 11.02 1.70
C GLU A 241 0.60 11.51 2.05
N GLU A 242 1.61 10.88 1.44
CA GLU A 242 2.98 11.37 1.47
C GLU A 242 3.21 12.33 0.30
N ASN A 243 3.57 13.58 0.60
CA ASN A 243 3.89 14.55 -0.43
C ASN A 243 5.32 14.31 -0.96
N HIS A 244 5.45 13.41 -1.94
CA HIS A 244 6.73 13.01 -2.52
C HIS A 244 7.48 14.17 -3.18
N TYR A 245 6.77 15.15 -3.74
CA TYR A 245 7.37 16.36 -4.33
C TYR A 245 8.12 17.23 -3.30
N LEU A 246 7.76 17.12 -2.01
CA LEU A 246 8.45 17.82 -0.92
C LEU A 246 9.39 16.90 -0.14
N SER A 247 9.09 15.60 -0.07
CA SER A 247 9.87 14.66 0.73
C SER A 247 11.16 14.21 0.03
N LEU A 248 11.17 14.19 -1.31
CA LEU A 248 12.30 13.81 -2.15
C LEU A 248 12.92 15.03 -2.86
N PRO A 249 14.22 15.32 -2.64
CA PRO A 249 14.92 16.32 -3.44
C PRO A 249 14.89 15.97 -4.93
N LEU A 250 14.73 16.98 -5.79
CA LEU A 250 14.61 16.78 -7.24
C LEU A 250 15.80 16.04 -7.85
N ASP A 251 17.02 16.28 -7.37
CA ASP A 251 18.23 15.59 -7.84
C ASP A 251 18.24 14.11 -7.46
N THR A 252 17.65 13.76 -6.31
CA THR A 252 17.42 12.35 -5.94
C THR A 252 16.45 11.70 -6.92
N VAL A 253 15.35 12.38 -7.25
CA VAL A 253 14.37 11.88 -8.21
C VAL A 253 15.00 11.67 -9.59
N ARG A 254 15.81 12.63 -10.07
CA ARG A 254 16.55 12.49 -11.35
C ARG A 254 17.47 11.28 -11.40
N GLY A 255 18.01 10.87 -10.24
CA GLY A 255 18.85 9.68 -10.12
C GLY A 255 18.09 8.36 -10.27
N PHE A 256 16.77 8.36 -10.07
CA PHE A 256 15.96 7.15 -10.20
C PHE A 256 15.69 6.78 -11.67
N PRO A 257 15.45 5.51 -11.98
CA PRO A 257 14.93 5.08 -13.28
C PRO A 257 13.60 5.78 -13.65
N GLU A 258 13.35 6.04 -14.94
CA GLU A 258 12.16 6.76 -15.41
C GLU A 258 10.83 6.16 -14.91
N ASP A 259 10.69 4.84 -14.86
CA ASP A 259 9.48 4.20 -14.33
C ASP A 259 9.25 4.51 -12.85
N ILE A 260 10.32 4.64 -12.06
CA ILE A 260 10.24 5.04 -10.65
C ILE A 260 9.92 6.53 -10.53
N GLN A 261 10.49 7.38 -11.38
CA GLN A 261 10.15 8.80 -11.43
C GLN A 261 8.64 9.00 -11.69
N ARG A 262 8.08 8.27 -12.67
CA ARG A 262 6.65 8.28 -12.97
C ARG A 262 5.82 7.80 -11.78
N LEU A 263 6.19 6.68 -11.17
CA LEU A 263 5.53 6.16 -9.98
C LEU A 263 5.66 7.08 -8.76
N LEU A 264 6.61 8.02 -8.72
CA LEU A 264 6.72 9.03 -7.68
C LEU A 264 5.82 10.27 -7.92
N GLY A 265 5.00 10.25 -8.98
CA GLY A 265 4.06 11.32 -9.31
C GLY A 265 4.57 12.28 -10.39
N TYR A 266 5.74 12.03 -11.00
CA TYR A 266 6.24 12.87 -12.09
C TYR A 266 5.62 12.55 -13.45
N GLU A 267 4.50 11.82 -13.49
CA GLU A 267 3.72 11.53 -14.67
C GLU A 267 2.36 12.22 -14.60
N ALA A 268 1.99 12.94 -15.66
CA ALA A 268 0.66 13.54 -15.74
C ALA A 268 -0.42 12.46 -15.87
N CYS A 269 -1.47 12.55 -15.05
CA CYS A 269 -2.64 11.68 -15.16
C CYS A 269 -3.67 12.32 -16.11
N PRO A 270 -4.13 11.61 -17.16
CA PRO A 270 -5.17 12.15 -18.04
C PRO A 270 -6.48 12.37 -17.27
N PRO A 271 -7.30 13.36 -17.68
CA PRO A 271 -7.03 14.26 -18.80
C PRO A 271 -6.07 15.41 -18.47
N MET A 272 -6.01 15.90 -17.22
CA MET A 272 -5.30 17.16 -16.89
C MET A 272 -4.73 17.21 -15.46
N CYS A 273 -4.62 16.08 -14.76
CA CYS A 273 -4.16 16.05 -13.38
C CYS A 273 -2.63 15.91 -13.29
N GLY A 274 -2.01 16.63 -12.35
CA GLY A 274 -0.57 16.54 -12.11
C GLY A 274 0.32 17.20 -13.17
N LEU A 275 -0.20 18.17 -13.95
CA LEU A 275 0.60 18.89 -14.95
C LEU A 275 1.60 19.87 -14.30
N TYR A 276 2.76 20.02 -14.94
CA TYR A 276 3.75 21.07 -14.68
C TYR A 276 3.78 22.05 -15.85
N GLU A 277 3.35 23.30 -15.64
CA GLU A 277 3.25 24.33 -16.70
C GLU A 277 2.50 23.81 -17.96
N LEU A 278 1.33 23.19 -17.74
CA LEU A 278 0.49 22.54 -18.76
C LEU A 278 1.16 21.38 -19.52
N SER A 279 2.27 20.86 -19.00
CA SER A 279 3.05 19.76 -19.59
C SER A 279 3.25 18.62 -18.60
N ASP A 280 3.80 17.50 -19.08
CA ASP A 280 4.18 16.36 -18.23
C ASP A 280 5.38 16.75 -17.31
N PRO A 281 5.30 16.54 -15.97
CA PRO A 281 6.39 16.86 -15.04
C PRO A 281 7.72 16.16 -15.36
N MET A 282 7.72 15.09 -16.16
CA MET A 282 8.95 14.46 -16.66
C MET A 282 9.88 15.46 -17.36
N LEU A 283 9.37 16.55 -17.94
CA LEU A 283 10.20 17.60 -18.54
C LEU A 283 11.17 18.26 -17.53
N LEU A 284 10.72 18.45 -16.27
CA LEU A 284 11.55 19.03 -15.21
C LEU A 284 12.75 18.14 -14.85
N LEU A 285 12.61 16.83 -15.05
CA LEU A 285 13.65 15.84 -14.77
C LEU A 285 14.66 15.71 -15.91
N ARG A 286 14.23 15.90 -17.15
CA ARG A 286 15.05 15.71 -18.36
C ARG A 286 16.03 16.85 -18.62
N ASP A 287 15.62 18.10 -18.36
CA ASP A 287 16.38 19.26 -18.88
C ASP A 287 17.28 19.96 -17.85
N GLY A 288 17.44 19.42 -16.64
CA GLY A 288 18.21 20.06 -15.58
C GLY A 288 17.62 21.43 -15.13
N PRO A 289 18.20 22.09 -14.11
CA PRO A 289 17.68 23.35 -13.58
C PRO A 289 17.77 24.54 -14.56
N ASP A 290 18.55 24.44 -15.64
CA ASP A 290 18.77 25.51 -16.63
C ASP A 290 17.95 25.35 -17.93
N SER A 291 16.95 24.47 -17.92
CA SER A 291 16.03 24.30 -19.06
C SER A 291 15.26 25.59 -19.38
N PRO A 292 15.04 25.91 -20.67
CA PRO A 292 14.10 26.96 -21.09
C PRO A 292 12.69 26.79 -20.49
N ALA A 293 12.25 25.55 -20.24
CA ALA A 293 10.97 25.27 -19.60
C ALA A 293 10.95 25.65 -18.11
N ALA A 294 12.07 25.47 -17.41
CA ALA A 294 12.23 25.87 -16.00
C ALA A 294 12.40 27.39 -15.84
N THR A 295 12.89 28.09 -16.87
CA THR A 295 13.05 29.56 -16.86
C THR A 295 11.77 30.31 -17.24
N ALA A 296 10.88 29.71 -18.03
CA ALA A 296 9.60 30.32 -18.40
C ALA A 296 8.59 30.42 -17.23
N ALA A 297 8.82 29.67 -16.14
CA ALA A 297 7.98 29.62 -14.94
C ALA A 297 8.41 30.58 -13.80
N ARG A 298 9.34 31.51 -14.07
CA ARG A 298 9.80 32.53 -13.10
C ARG A 298 9.31 33.92 -13.44
#